data_AF-A0A4Z1HER8-F1
#
_entry.id   AF-A0A4Z1HER8-F1
#
_cell.length_a   1.000
_cell.length_b   1.000
_cell.length_c   1.000
_cell.angle_alpha   90.00
_cell.angle_beta   90.00
_cell.angle_gamma   90.00
#
_symmetry.space_group_name_H-M   'P 1'
#
loop_
_entity.id
_entity.type
_entity.pdbx_description
1 polymer ?
#
loop_
_entity_poly.entity_id
_entity_poly.type
_entity_poly.pdbx_seq_one_letter_code
_entity_poly.pdbx_strand_id
1 'polypeptide(L)'
;MFQSNFKEAVTNEISFERDSPHALWRVLRYIYTGDYSEESSRALDTQGDDIELLKHPRVFALADMFCMEDLKSICCQKLKSQLQAHWISDTFPECIREVYLTSNSIDANPMRIAVVDTLVSHKALLKKPSFQELVRDGGDFAADLVLALSSGR
;
A
#
# COMPACT_ATOMS: atom_id res chain seq x y z
N MET A 1 -5.65 20.89 24.72
CA MET A 1 -5.80 19.92 23.62
C MET A 1 -6.59 20.62 22.53
N PHE A 2 -5.96 20.87 21.37
CA PHE A 2 -6.45 21.60 20.18
C PHE A 2 -7.26 22.89 20.43
N GLN A 3 -6.63 23.92 21.01
CA GLN A 3 -7.16 25.29 20.95
C GLN A 3 -6.49 26.02 19.79
N SER A 4 -7.10 25.99 18.61
CA SER A 4 -6.67 26.79 17.47
C SER A 4 -7.89 27.16 16.61
N ASN A 5 -7.81 28.25 15.84
CA ASN A 5 -8.89 28.77 15.00
C ASN A 5 -9.14 27.94 13.72
N PHE A 6 -8.73 26.68 13.71
CA PHE A 6 -8.98 25.75 12.61
C PHE A 6 -10.45 25.36 12.59
N LYS A 7 -11.04 25.26 11.40
CA LYS A 7 -12.47 24.93 11.23
C LYS A 7 -12.81 23.59 11.88
N GLU A 8 -11.88 22.64 11.79
CA GLU A 8 -11.93 21.29 12.35
C GLU A 8 -12.01 21.30 13.88
N ALA A 9 -11.33 22.24 14.53
CA ALA A 9 -11.38 22.39 15.99
C ALA A 9 -12.72 22.97 16.48
N VAL A 10 -13.46 23.65 15.60
CA VAL A 10 -14.78 24.20 15.89
C VAL A 10 -15.88 23.19 15.54
N THR A 11 -15.76 22.49 14.40
CA THR A 11 -16.73 21.47 13.97
C THR A 11 -16.59 20.16 14.72
N ASN A 12 -15.43 19.88 15.32
CA ASN A 12 -15.04 18.56 15.82
C ASN A 12 -15.11 17.46 14.75
N GLU A 13 -15.00 17.84 13.48
CA GLU A 13 -15.07 16.94 12.33
C GLU A 13 -13.80 17.11 11.50
N ILE A 14 -13.15 15.99 11.18
CA ILE A 14 -12.05 15.93 10.22
C ILE A 14 -12.58 15.18 9.00
N SER A 15 -12.70 15.89 7.87
CA SER A 15 -13.09 15.30 6.60
C SER A 15 -11.85 14.77 5.88
N PHE A 16 -11.91 13.51 5.45
CA PHE A 16 -10.85 12.87 4.69
C PHE A 16 -11.40 12.40 3.34
N GLU A 17 -11.08 13.14 2.28
CA GLU A 17 -11.65 12.93 0.94
C GLU A 17 -10.83 11.96 0.05
N ARG A 18 -9.84 11.24 0.60
CA ARG A 18 -9.05 10.30 -0.21
C ARG A 18 -9.70 8.92 -0.36
N ASP A 19 -9.19 8.18 -1.36
CA ASP A 19 -9.74 6.98 -2.00
C ASP A 19 -9.85 5.69 -1.14
N SER A 20 -9.78 5.76 0.18
CA SER A 20 -10.16 4.60 1.00
C SER A 20 -10.53 4.97 2.45
N PRO A 21 -11.83 4.97 2.79
CA PRO A 21 -12.27 5.16 4.17
C PRO A 21 -11.87 3.97 5.06
N HIS A 22 -11.73 2.78 4.47
CA HIS A 22 -11.29 1.58 5.15
C HIS A 22 -9.80 1.60 5.52
N ALA A 23 -8.94 2.17 4.67
CA ALA A 23 -7.55 2.40 5.02
C ALA A 23 -7.43 3.36 6.23
N LEU A 24 -8.21 4.45 6.24
CA LEU A 24 -8.23 5.36 7.39
C LEU A 24 -8.73 4.67 8.66
N TRP A 25 -9.76 3.83 8.55
CA TRP A 25 -10.24 3.03 9.67
C TRP A 25 -9.14 2.09 10.21
N ARG A 26 -8.34 1.47 9.34
CA ARG A 26 -7.18 0.63 9.76
C ARG A 26 -6.11 1.45 10.48
N VAL A 27 -5.82 2.66 10.02
CA VAL A 27 -4.94 3.60 10.74
C VAL A 27 -5.51 3.93 12.12
N LEU A 28 -6.80 4.25 12.21
CA LEU A 28 -7.47 4.51 13.49
C LEU A 28 -7.39 3.29 14.42
N ARG A 29 -7.60 2.07 13.90
CA ARG A 29 -7.42 0.84 14.69
C ARG A 29 -6.01 0.76 15.25
N TYR A 30 -4.99 0.94 14.40
CA TYR A 30 -3.60 0.96 14.84
C TYR A 30 -3.34 1.97 15.96
N ILE A 31 -3.86 3.20 15.86
CA ILE A 31 -3.68 4.23 16.90
C ILE A 31 -4.19 3.76 18.27
N TYR A 32 -5.28 3.00 18.30
CA TYR A 32 -5.89 2.53 19.55
C TYR A 32 -5.36 1.18 20.05
N THR A 33 -4.91 0.31 19.15
CA THR A 33 -4.54 -1.08 19.50
C THR A 33 -3.07 -1.43 19.27
N GLY A 34 -2.30 -0.56 18.63
CA GLY A 34 -0.91 -0.79 18.24
C GLY A 34 -0.72 -1.73 17.04
N ASP A 35 -1.81 -2.23 16.45
CA ASP A 35 -1.83 -3.06 15.23
C ASP A 35 -3.15 -2.87 14.46
N TYR A 36 -3.21 -3.31 13.20
CA TYR A 36 -4.43 -3.37 12.40
C TYR A 36 -4.57 -4.72 11.69
N SER A 37 -5.81 -5.11 11.38
CA SER A 37 -6.16 -6.31 10.62
C SER A 37 -6.68 -5.98 9.22
N GLU A 38 -6.75 -6.99 8.36
CA GLU A 38 -7.39 -6.87 7.04
C GLU A 38 -8.92 -6.85 7.11
N GLU A 39 -9.50 -6.91 8.30
CA GLU A 39 -10.94 -6.91 8.51
C GLU A 39 -11.57 -5.62 7.96
N SER A 40 -12.79 -5.75 7.46
CA SER A 40 -13.61 -4.61 7.08
C SER A 40 -14.25 -3.97 8.32
N SER A 41 -14.56 -2.69 8.22
CA SER A 41 -15.29 -2.00 9.27
C SER A 41 -16.78 -2.17 9.04
N ARG A 42 -17.49 -2.75 10.02
CA ARG A 42 -18.97 -2.80 9.99
C ARG A 42 -19.60 -1.40 9.84
N ALA A 43 -18.91 -0.36 10.31
CA ALA A 43 -19.39 1.02 10.19
C ALA A 43 -19.31 1.56 8.75
N LEU A 44 -18.58 0.89 7.86
CA LEU A 44 -18.33 1.31 6.48
C LEU A 44 -18.84 0.28 5.45
N ASP A 45 -19.68 -0.67 5.85
CA ASP A 45 -20.16 -1.76 4.97
C ASP A 45 -20.83 -1.24 3.67
N THR A 46 -21.41 -0.04 3.69
CA THR A 46 -22.03 0.59 2.52
C THR A 46 -21.03 1.15 1.50
N GLN A 47 -19.75 1.28 1.86
CA GLN A 47 -18.72 1.92 1.04
C GLN A 47 -17.82 0.92 0.30
N GLY A 48 -17.93 -0.38 0.61
CA GLY A 48 -17.04 -1.41 0.08
C GLY A 48 -15.62 -1.30 0.66
N ASP A 49 -14.98 -2.44 0.88
CA ASP A 49 -13.60 -2.50 1.38
C ASP A 49 -12.59 -2.45 0.21
N ASP A 50 -11.33 -2.20 0.55
CA ASP A 50 -10.22 -2.27 -0.40
C ASP A 50 -10.05 -3.70 -0.94
N ILE A 51 -9.59 -3.78 -2.19
CA ILE A 51 -9.13 -5.04 -2.79
C ILE A 51 -7.98 -5.59 -1.94
N GLU A 52 -7.94 -6.92 -1.76
CA GLU A 52 -7.03 -7.65 -0.87
C GLU A 52 -5.59 -7.10 -0.84
N LEU A 53 -4.86 -7.16 -1.96
CA LEU A 53 -3.46 -6.72 -2.02
C LEU A 53 -3.28 -5.18 -1.98
N LEU A 54 -4.36 -4.39 -2.00
CA LEU A 54 -4.32 -2.93 -1.96
C LEU A 54 -4.49 -2.39 -0.53
N LYS A 55 -4.97 -3.22 0.41
CA LYS A 55 -5.18 -2.84 1.82
C LYS A 55 -3.92 -2.28 2.45
N HIS A 56 -2.80 -3.00 2.37
CA HIS A 56 -1.55 -2.58 3.03
C HIS A 56 -0.86 -1.38 2.36
N PRO A 57 -0.77 -1.30 1.01
CA PRO A 57 -0.28 -0.09 0.34
C PRO A 57 -1.06 1.17 0.70
N ARG A 58 -2.39 1.09 0.78
CA ARG A 58 -3.24 2.25 1.13
C ARG A 58 -3.04 2.70 2.58
N VAL A 59 -2.94 1.76 3.53
CA VAL A 59 -2.60 2.09 4.92
C VAL A 59 -1.19 2.68 5.01
N PHE A 60 -0.22 2.16 4.25
CA PHE A 60 1.13 2.72 4.18
C PHE A 60 1.13 4.17 3.68
N ALA A 61 0.34 4.48 2.65
CA ALA A 61 0.22 5.85 2.12
C ALA A 61 -0.29 6.84 3.19
N LEU A 62 -1.25 6.41 4.01
CA LEU A 62 -1.76 7.21 5.12
C LEU A 62 -0.75 7.32 6.25
N ALA A 63 -0.06 6.23 6.56
CA ALA A 63 1.00 6.23 7.56
C ALA A 63 2.13 7.20 7.17
N ASP A 64 2.51 7.26 5.90
CA ASP A 64 3.48 8.22 5.38
C ASP A 64 2.97 9.66 5.51
N MET A 65 1.73 9.91 5.10
CA MET A 65 1.11 11.23 5.26
C MET A 65 1.05 11.70 6.72
N PHE A 66 0.75 10.80 7.65
CA PHE A 66 0.68 11.09 9.07
C PHE A 66 2.03 10.95 9.80
N CYS A 67 3.12 10.71 9.07
CA CYS A 67 4.48 10.55 9.61
C CYS A 67 4.58 9.44 10.69
N MET A 68 3.91 8.31 10.46
CA MET A 68 3.82 7.15 11.35
C MET A 68 4.78 6.04 10.91
N GLU A 69 6.08 6.18 11.25
CA GLU A 69 7.13 5.26 10.79
C GLU A 69 6.96 3.81 11.27
N ASP A 70 6.50 3.60 12.50
CA ASP A 70 6.23 2.26 13.02
C ASP A 70 5.10 1.56 12.23
N LEU A 71 4.05 2.32 11.87
CA LEU A 71 2.96 1.80 11.05
C LEU A 71 3.43 1.50 9.63
N LYS A 72 4.29 2.35 9.03
CA LYS A 72 4.93 2.05 7.73
C LYS A 72 5.66 0.71 7.76
N SER A 73 6.45 0.47 8.81
CA SER A 73 7.17 -0.80 9.00
C SER A 73 6.21 -1.99 9.07
N ILE A 74 5.13 -1.88 9.86
CA ILE A 74 4.09 -2.92 9.98
C ILE A 74 3.42 -3.20 8.64
N CYS A 75 3.03 -2.16 7.89
CA CYS A 75 2.42 -2.31 6.58
C CYS A 75 3.35 -3.07 5.63
N CYS A 76 4.64 -2.74 5.62
CA CYS A 76 5.63 -3.42 4.78
C CYS A 76 5.80 -4.90 5.15
N GLN A 77 5.81 -5.21 6.45
CA GLN A 77 5.90 -6.60 6.92
C GLN A 77 4.66 -7.40 6.50
N LYS A 78 3.46 -6.84 6.70
CA LYS A 78 2.19 -7.49 6.33
C LYS A 78 2.09 -7.70 4.82
N LEU A 79 2.43 -6.70 3.99
CA LEU A 79 2.44 -6.84 2.53
C LEU A 79 3.43 -7.92 2.07
N LYS A 80 4.66 -7.95 2.62
CA LYS A 80 5.65 -8.99 2.30
C LYS A 80 5.10 -10.39 2.60
N SER A 81 4.51 -10.57 3.78
CA SER A 81 3.88 -11.85 4.16
C SER A 81 2.74 -12.22 3.22
N GLN A 82 1.90 -11.26 2.86
CA GLN A 82 0.76 -11.49 1.97
C GLN A 82 1.21 -11.86 0.55
N LEU A 83 2.22 -11.18 0.01
CA LEU A 83 2.79 -11.49 -1.30
C LEU A 83 3.44 -12.87 -1.34
N GLN A 84 4.08 -13.31 -0.26
CA GLN A 84 4.62 -14.69 -0.18
C GLN A 84 3.52 -15.75 -0.28
N ALA A 85 2.33 -15.49 0.29
CA ALA A 85 1.20 -16.41 0.25
C ALA A 85 0.36 -16.29 -1.03
N HIS A 86 0.23 -15.10 -1.60
CA HIS A 86 -0.77 -14.77 -2.64
C HIS A 86 -0.18 -14.15 -3.91
N TRP A 87 1.11 -14.38 -4.22
CA TRP A 87 1.76 -13.85 -5.43
C TRP A 87 1.10 -14.22 -6.77
N ILE A 88 0.29 -15.30 -6.82
CA ILE A 88 -0.44 -15.72 -8.02
C ILE A 88 -1.70 -14.89 -8.25
N SER A 89 -2.17 -14.14 -7.24
CA SER A 89 -3.41 -13.36 -7.28
C SER A 89 -3.48 -12.47 -8.51
N ASP A 90 -4.64 -12.45 -9.17
CA ASP A 90 -4.87 -11.62 -10.35
C ASP A 90 -4.87 -10.12 -10.01
N THR A 91 -4.94 -9.76 -8.73
CA THR A 91 -4.87 -8.38 -8.23
C THR A 91 -3.43 -7.88 -8.00
N PHE A 92 -2.42 -8.74 -8.20
CA PHE A 92 -1.03 -8.36 -7.98
C PHE A 92 -0.53 -7.24 -8.92
N PRO A 93 -0.89 -7.20 -10.23
CA PRO A 93 -0.59 -6.06 -11.07
C PRO A 93 -1.16 -4.73 -10.52
N GLU A 94 -2.40 -4.72 -10.04
CA GLU A 94 -3.03 -3.54 -9.43
C GLU A 94 -2.33 -3.15 -8.13
N CYS A 95 -1.90 -4.12 -7.32
CA CYS A 95 -1.07 -3.87 -6.13
C CYS A 95 0.24 -3.16 -6.48
N ILE A 96 0.93 -3.58 -7.54
CA ILE A 96 2.15 -2.89 -8.00
C ILE A 96 1.83 -1.46 -8.40
N ARG A 97 0.76 -1.23 -9.18
CA ARG A 97 0.35 0.13 -9.56
C ARG A 97 0.08 0.99 -8.33
N GLU A 98 -0.68 0.47 -7.36
CA GLU A 98 -0.98 1.17 -6.12
C GLU A 98 0.29 1.48 -5.30
N VAL A 99 1.22 0.54 -5.19
CA VAL A 99 2.51 0.75 -4.50
C VAL A 99 3.31 1.88 -5.16
N TYR A 100 3.43 1.90 -6.49
CA TYR A 100 4.18 2.95 -7.18
C TYR A 100 3.44 4.29 -7.22
N LEU A 101 2.11 4.28 -7.17
CA LEU A 101 1.29 5.49 -7.05
C LEU A 101 1.40 6.14 -5.66
N THR A 102 1.44 5.32 -4.61
CA THR A 102 1.42 5.79 -3.21
C THR A 102 2.80 6.02 -2.61
N SER A 103 3.85 5.48 -3.23
CA SER A 103 5.22 5.64 -2.79
C SER A 103 5.87 6.84 -3.46
N ASN A 104 6.41 7.77 -2.68
CA ASN A 104 7.28 8.83 -3.20
C ASN A 104 8.59 8.22 -3.74
N SER A 105 9.07 8.73 -4.88
CA SER A 105 10.21 8.17 -5.65
C SER A 105 11.60 8.45 -5.04
N ILE A 106 11.66 9.14 -3.90
CA ILE A 106 12.90 9.73 -3.37
C ILE A 106 13.67 8.74 -2.46
N ASP A 107 13.03 7.70 -1.94
CA ASP A 107 13.65 6.74 -1.01
C ASP A 107 13.48 5.28 -1.44
N ALA A 108 14.37 4.42 -0.93
CA ALA A 108 14.32 2.97 -1.05
C ALA A 108 13.07 2.40 -0.35
N ASN A 109 11.91 2.61 -0.96
CA ASN A 109 10.62 2.28 -0.38
C ASN A 109 10.51 0.76 -0.18
N PRO A 110 10.35 0.27 1.07
CA PRO A 110 10.33 -1.17 1.32
C PRO A 110 9.16 -1.90 0.66
N MET A 111 8.06 -1.20 0.30
CA MET A 111 6.97 -1.75 -0.49
C MET A 111 7.38 -1.97 -1.95
N ARG A 112 8.07 -1.00 -2.57
CA ARG A 112 8.61 -1.15 -3.94
C ARG A 112 9.59 -2.33 -4.02
N ILE A 113 10.46 -2.47 -3.02
CA ILE A 113 11.37 -3.61 -2.90
C ILE A 113 10.58 -4.94 -2.76
N ALA A 114 9.56 -4.99 -1.90
CA ALA A 114 8.77 -6.19 -1.69
C ALA A 114 8.09 -6.71 -2.97
N VAL A 115 7.47 -5.81 -3.75
CA VAL A 115 6.80 -6.20 -4.99
C VAL A 115 7.80 -6.65 -6.07
N VAL A 116 8.95 -5.98 -6.18
CA VAL A 116 9.99 -6.32 -7.15
C VAL A 116 10.66 -7.65 -6.78
N ASP A 117 11.02 -7.85 -5.52
CA ASP A 117 11.61 -9.12 -5.03
C ASP A 117 10.65 -10.30 -5.27
N THR A 118 9.35 -10.09 -5.06
CA THR A 118 8.32 -11.11 -5.33
C THR A 118 8.28 -11.49 -6.81
N LEU A 119 8.38 -10.52 -7.72
CA LEU A 119 8.43 -10.77 -9.17
C LEU A 119 9.74 -11.44 -9.63
N VAL A 120 10.87 -11.02 -9.08
CA VAL A 120 12.18 -11.62 -9.36
C VAL A 120 12.21 -13.08 -8.88
N SER A 121 11.55 -13.38 -7.76
CA SER A 121 11.39 -14.75 -7.25
C SER A 121 10.46 -15.60 -8.13
N HIS A 122 9.48 -14.97 -8.78
CA HIS A 122 8.46 -15.64 -9.61
C HIS A 122 8.47 -15.14 -11.06
N LYS A 123 9.63 -15.18 -11.73
CA LYS A 123 9.84 -14.62 -13.09
C LYS A 123 8.86 -15.15 -14.14
N ALA A 124 8.23 -16.30 -13.92
CA ALA A 124 7.17 -16.82 -14.78
C ALA A 124 5.99 -15.85 -14.93
N LEU A 125 5.72 -15.01 -13.92
CA LEU A 125 4.68 -13.97 -13.97
C LEU A 125 4.95 -12.93 -15.06
N LEU A 126 6.22 -12.63 -15.39
CA LEU A 126 6.59 -11.66 -16.43
C LEU A 126 6.17 -12.12 -17.85
N LYS A 127 5.75 -13.38 -18.00
CA LYS A 127 5.19 -13.89 -19.26
C LYS A 127 3.69 -13.65 -19.39
N LYS A 128 2.99 -13.29 -18.31
CA LYS A 128 1.55 -13.00 -18.35
C LYS A 128 1.31 -11.61 -19.00
N PRO A 129 0.28 -11.46 -19.85
CA PRO A 129 -0.01 -10.19 -20.52
C PRO A 129 -0.16 -8.99 -19.58
N SER A 130 -0.82 -9.17 -18.43
CA SER A 130 -1.04 -8.10 -17.45
C SER A 130 0.25 -7.51 -16.89
N PHE A 131 1.27 -8.33 -16.65
CA PHE A 131 2.58 -7.87 -16.20
C PHE A 131 3.40 -7.26 -17.34
N GLN A 132 3.24 -7.74 -18.58
CA GLN A 132 3.88 -7.12 -19.75
C GLN A 132 3.30 -5.75 -20.07
N GLU A 133 2.00 -5.55 -19.87
CA GLU A 133 1.37 -4.23 -19.93
C GLU A 133 1.93 -3.32 -18.83
N LEU A 134 1.97 -3.80 -17.59
CA LEU A 134 2.52 -3.06 -16.46
C LEU A 134 3.98 -2.61 -16.67
N VAL A 135 4.82 -3.46 -17.27
CA VAL A 135 6.21 -3.11 -17.62
C VAL A 135 6.27 -2.12 -18.78
N ARG A 136 5.37 -2.23 -19.78
CA ARG A 136 5.32 -1.32 -20.93
C ARG A 136 4.84 0.09 -20.54
N ASP A 137 3.87 0.15 -19.64
CA ASP A 137 3.39 1.39 -19.03
C ASP A 137 4.36 1.92 -17.96
N GLY A 138 5.42 1.15 -17.67
CA GLY A 138 6.25 1.31 -16.50
C GLY A 138 7.19 2.51 -16.57
N GLY A 139 7.00 3.44 -15.64
CA GLY A 139 8.00 4.45 -15.24
C GLY A 139 9.03 3.83 -14.29
N ASP A 140 9.11 4.34 -13.06
CA ASP A 140 10.03 3.86 -12.02
C ASP A 140 9.98 2.33 -11.82
N PHE A 141 8.81 1.71 -11.94
CA PHE A 141 8.66 0.26 -11.77
C PHE A 141 9.50 -0.54 -12.75
N ALA A 142 9.53 -0.16 -14.03
CA ALA A 142 10.32 -0.86 -15.02
C ALA A 142 11.81 -0.70 -14.73
N ALA A 143 12.24 0.48 -14.29
CA ALA A 143 13.62 0.75 -13.90
C ALA A 143 14.04 -0.11 -12.70
N ASP A 144 13.24 -0.11 -11.63
CA ASP A 144 13.50 -0.90 -10.41
C ASP A 144 13.55 -2.41 -10.72
N LEU A 145 12.63 -2.90 -11.57
CA LEU A 145 12.62 -4.30 -11.99
C LEU A 145 13.88 -4.69 -12.79
N VAL A 146 14.31 -3.86 -13.76
CA VAL A 146 15.52 -4.12 -14.54
C VAL A 146 16.77 -4.10 -13.66
N LEU A 147 16.87 -3.13 -12.75
CA LEU A 147 17.97 -3.06 -11.80
C LEU A 147 18.02 -4.31 -10.92
N ALA A 148 16.88 -4.75 -10.40
CA ALA A 148 16.80 -5.97 -9.59
C ALA A 148 17.18 -7.24 -10.38
N LEU A 149 16.73 -7.36 -11.63
CA LEU A 149 17.10 -8.49 -12.51
C LEU A 149 18.59 -8.51 -12.86
N SER A 150 19.20 -7.33 -13.06
CA SER A 150 20.63 -7.19 -13.37
C SER A 150 21.53 -7.47 -12.15
N SER A 151 21.01 -7.23 -10.95
CA SER A 151 21.76 -7.39 -9.70
C SER A 151 21.91 -8.84 -9.24
N GLY A 152 21.35 -9.81 -9.96
CA GLY A 152 21.57 -11.24 -9.75
C GLY A 152 21.57 -11.67 -8.28
N ARG A 153 20.51 -11.35 -7.53
CA ARG A 153 20.29 -11.89 -6.19
C ARG A 153 19.68 -13.29 -6.27
#